data_AF-A0A7S3NH32-F1
#
_entry.id   AF-A0A7S3NH32-F1
#
_cell.length_a   1.000
_cell.length_b   1.000
_cell.length_c   1.000
_cell.angle_alpha   90.00
_cell.angle_beta   90.00
_cell.angle_gamma   90.00
#
_symmetry.space_group_name_H-M   'P 1'
#
loop_
_entity.id
_entity.type
_entity.pdbx_description
1 polymer ?
#
loop_
_entity_poly.entity_id
_entity_poly.type
_entity_poly.pdbx_seq_one_letter_code
_entity_poly.pdbx_strand_id
1 'polypeptide(L)'
;VVDQLADAGFEMFIFSFGSGFDLETIANNETALYDLRRKVAYAHSKGIRDVGGYDLIVRDRGHNGYGGNAGDQYAVVDPTTGELTVDACIASDWDSILTNLIFKVIDGANLSVLELDGPYGGASCAATNHTYHTGLEDSIFAQTQKQNILFRQLRARNIYINSPDEYFYQGLNRATAGYSEKQYSLPAWQDITVSRQGMYDDLYDFTPTQGWMFAPLSVYEGGGQAAELDDKPLAFEWALAQYLGAGVAAAYRGPFLYNTSEPKIATAIDAALKRWIPFYKQHRLTLSKPIVHLRRADLQSYDGWLHVHPTSDTPEIGLAMIFNPTERNLTLDIRLPLYYTGIDGCCAMLTLDDHPPLVFVLDRDYSVQISFFAAAFSIHSIIIERPSSSS
;
A
#
# COMPACT_ATOMS: atom_id res chain seq x y z
N VAL A 1 -20.31 -0.13 -0.18
CA VAL A 1 -18.84 -0.31 -0.20
C VAL A 1 -18.47 -1.73 -0.56
N VAL A 2 -18.74 -2.74 0.29
CA VAL A 2 -18.40 -4.15 0.01
C VAL A 2 -18.84 -4.60 -1.38
N ASP A 3 -20.07 -4.30 -1.80
CA ASP A 3 -20.55 -4.67 -3.14
C ASP A 3 -19.74 -3.99 -4.27
N GLN A 4 -19.44 -2.69 -4.16
CA GLN A 4 -18.58 -2.00 -5.14
C GLN A 4 -17.17 -2.61 -5.22
N LEU A 5 -16.59 -2.94 -4.06
CA LEU A 5 -15.26 -3.57 -4.00
C LEU A 5 -15.28 -4.95 -4.66
N ALA A 6 -16.30 -5.76 -4.35
CA ALA A 6 -16.47 -7.08 -4.92
C ALA A 6 -16.71 -7.04 -6.44
N ASP A 7 -17.59 -6.13 -6.91
CA ASP A 7 -17.89 -5.95 -8.33
C ASP A 7 -16.66 -5.50 -9.13
N ALA A 8 -15.83 -4.62 -8.55
CA ALA A 8 -14.56 -4.20 -9.13
C ALA A 8 -13.49 -5.31 -9.07
N GLY A 9 -13.59 -6.24 -8.11
CA GLY A 9 -12.67 -7.36 -7.93
C GLY A 9 -11.57 -7.12 -6.90
N PHE A 10 -11.74 -6.17 -5.97
CA PHE A 10 -10.87 -6.03 -4.80
C PHE A 10 -10.98 -7.26 -3.88
N GLU A 11 -9.84 -7.66 -3.30
CA GLU A 11 -9.74 -8.87 -2.46
C GLU A 11 -9.54 -8.54 -0.98
N MET A 12 -9.35 -7.26 -0.63
CA MET A 12 -9.09 -6.78 0.73
C MET A 12 -9.94 -5.55 1.07
N PHE A 13 -10.44 -5.47 2.30
CA PHE A 13 -11.16 -4.32 2.85
C PHE A 13 -10.70 -4.01 4.28
N ILE A 14 -10.39 -2.75 4.57
CA ILE A 14 -9.96 -2.32 5.91
C ILE A 14 -10.91 -1.23 6.41
N PHE A 15 -11.44 -1.39 7.62
CA PHE A 15 -12.11 -0.31 8.33
C PHE A 15 -11.06 0.71 8.80
N SER A 16 -10.88 1.78 8.03
CA SER A 16 -9.90 2.84 8.30
C SER A 16 -10.36 3.81 9.38
N PHE A 17 -9.45 4.64 9.91
CA PHE A 17 -9.81 5.67 10.86
C PHE A 17 -10.91 6.62 10.33
N GLY A 18 -11.80 7.04 11.23
CA GLY A 18 -12.99 7.80 10.89
C GLY A 18 -14.16 6.96 10.37
N SER A 19 -14.01 5.64 10.16
CA SER A 19 -15.13 4.77 9.74
C SER A 19 -16.08 4.38 10.88
N GLY A 20 -15.80 4.79 12.12
CA GLY A 20 -16.47 4.31 13.33
C GLY A 20 -16.00 2.93 13.81
N PHE A 21 -14.88 2.43 13.29
CA PHE A 21 -14.19 1.29 13.89
C PHE A 21 -13.42 1.79 15.12
N ASP A 22 -13.71 1.20 16.28
CA ASP A 22 -13.15 1.58 17.58
C ASP A 22 -12.83 0.30 18.35
N LEU A 23 -11.53 0.03 18.54
CA LEU A 23 -11.06 -1.25 19.04
C LEU A 23 -11.57 -1.50 20.47
N GLU A 24 -11.48 -0.50 21.34
CA GLU A 24 -11.90 -0.56 22.73
C GLU A 24 -13.39 -0.83 22.87
N THR A 25 -14.23 -0.11 22.12
CA THR A 25 -15.69 -0.30 22.14
C THR A 25 -16.04 -1.69 21.65
N ILE A 26 -15.45 -2.14 20.54
CA ILE A 26 -15.75 -3.44 19.94
C ILE A 26 -15.32 -4.57 20.88
N ALA A 27 -14.12 -4.48 21.47
CA ALA A 27 -13.63 -5.48 22.41
C ALA A 27 -14.48 -5.56 23.68
N ASN A 28 -15.01 -4.43 24.18
CA ASN A 28 -15.74 -4.38 25.44
C ASN A 28 -17.27 -4.51 25.29
N ASN A 29 -17.79 -4.65 24.07
CA ASN A 29 -19.23 -4.75 23.80
C ASN A 29 -19.55 -5.89 22.83
N GLU A 30 -20.17 -6.95 23.37
CA GLU A 30 -20.55 -8.14 22.59
C GLU A 30 -21.50 -7.84 21.41
N THR A 31 -22.36 -6.82 21.54
CA THR A 31 -23.23 -6.40 20.43
C THR A 31 -22.42 -5.77 19.29
N ALA A 32 -21.43 -4.94 19.62
CA ALA A 32 -20.55 -4.31 18.63
C ALA A 32 -19.66 -5.35 17.94
N LEU A 33 -19.09 -6.29 18.71
CA LEU A 33 -18.32 -7.40 18.18
C LEU A 33 -19.16 -8.30 17.25
N TYR A 34 -20.40 -8.59 17.64
CA TYR A 34 -21.32 -9.35 16.80
C TYR A 34 -21.63 -8.64 15.48
N ASP A 35 -21.89 -7.32 15.51
CA ASP A 35 -22.16 -6.57 14.29
C ASP A 35 -20.92 -6.52 13.37
N LEU A 36 -19.72 -6.33 13.93
CA LEU A 36 -18.48 -6.41 13.16
C LEU A 36 -18.31 -7.79 12.51
N ARG A 37 -18.47 -8.89 13.28
CA ARG A 37 -18.41 -10.26 12.76
C ARG A 37 -19.36 -10.46 11.59
N ARG A 38 -20.57 -9.93 11.69
CA ARG A 38 -21.59 -10.03 10.63
C ARG A 38 -21.20 -9.24 9.38
N LYS A 39 -20.58 -8.06 9.52
CA LYS A 39 -20.03 -7.27 8.41
C LYS A 39 -18.87 -7.99 7.72
N VAL A 40 -17.96 -8.59 8.50
CA VAL A 40 -16.85 -9.40 7.99
C VAL A 40 -17.38 -10.62 7.20
N ALA A 41 -18.35 -11.34 7.77
CA ALA A 41 -18.98 -12.47 7.09
C ALA A 41 -19.66 -12.06 5.77
N TYR A 42 -20.27 -10.88 5.72
CA TYR A 42 -20.84 -10.34 4.48
C TYR A 42 -19.76 -10.09 3.42
N ALA A 43 -18.64 -9.45 3.79
CA ALA A 43 -17.51 -9.23 2.88
C ALA A 43 -16.96 -10.56 2.33
N HIS A 44 -16.78 -11.56 3.19
CA HIS A 44 -16.36 -12.91 2.78
C HIS A 44 -17.36 -13.55 1.82
N SER A 45 -18.67 -13.40 2.06
CA SER A 45 -19.71 -13.92 1.16
C SER A 45 -19.67 -13.31 -0.25
N LYS A 46 -19.02 -12.14 -0.39
CA LYS A 46 -18.83 -11.42 -1.65
C LYS A 46 -17.46 -11.66 -2.29
N GLY A 47 -16.63 -12.53 -1.70
CA GLY A 47 -15.32 -12.88 -2.24
C GLY A 47 -14.18 -11.95 -1.84
N ILE A 48 -14.44 -10.95 -0.98
CA ILE A 48 -13.38 -10.20 -0.31
C ILE A 48 -12.77 -11.17 0.71
N ARG A 49 -11.49 -11.52 0.54
CA ARG A 49 -10.83 -12.56 1.32
C ARG A 49 -10.29 -12.03 2.64
N ASP A 50 -9.80 -10.80 2.59
CA ASP A 50 -9.11 -10.18 3.70
C ASP A 50 -9.90 -9.00 4.23
N VAL A 51 -10.24 -9.04 5.52
CA VAL A 51 -10.94 -7.95 6.18
C VAL A 51 -10.17 -7.54 7.42
N GLY A 52 -9.95 -6.23 7.57
CA GLY A 52 -9.17 -5.68 8.67
C GLY A 52 -9.77 -4.46 9.32
N GLY A 53 -9.10 -4.01 10.38
CA GLY A 53 -9.43 -2.79 11.10
C GLY A 53 -8.19 -1.96 11.39
N TYR A 54 -8.42 -0.67 11.60
CA TYR A 54 -7.42 0.31 12.00
C TYR A 54 -7.35 0.44 13.52
N ASP A 55 -6.15 0.66 14.05
CA ASP A 55 -5.94 1.15 15.42
C ASP A 55 -4.68 2.01 15.52
N LEU A 56 -4.69 3.00 16.43
CA LEU A 56 -3.52 3.80 16.79
C LEU A 56 -2.90 3.24 18.07
N ILE A 57 -1.66 2.76 18.03
CA ILE A 57 -1.14 1.89 19.11
C ILE A 57 -0.27 2.56 20.17
N VAL A 58 0.50 3.59 19.83
CA VAL A 58 1.43 4.27 20.77
C VAL A 58 1.35 5.77 20.67
N ARG A 59 1.56 6.31 19.47
CA ARG A 59 1.56 7.74 19.22
C ARG A 59 0.21 8.34 19.59
N ASP A 60 0.20 9.49 20.26
CA ASP A 60 -1.03 10.23 20.60
C ASP A 60 -2.07 9.42 21.41
N ARG A 61 -1.62 8.37 22.13
CA ARG A 61 -2.45 7.50 23.00
C ARG A 61 -2.34 7.81 24.50
N GLY A 62 -1.38 8.64 24.88
CA GLY A 62 -1.07 9.04 26.25
C GLY A 62 -1.84 10.28 26.72
N HIS A 63 -1.17 11.13 27.48
CA HIS A 63 -1.80 12.27 28.16
C HIS A 63 -2.24 13.34 27.15
N ASN A 64 -3.55 13.63 27.11
CA ASN A 64 -4.17 14.56 26.15
C ASN A 64 -3.94 14.21 24.66
N GLY A 65 -3.56 12.98 24.34
CA GLY A 65 -3.48 12.50 22.97
C GLY A 65 -4.87 12.39 22.32
N TYR A 66 -4.92 12.52 20.99
CA TYR A 66 -6.20 12.46 20.25
C TYR A 66 -6.63 11.04 19.89
N GLY A 67 -5.73 10.06 19.97
CA GLY A 67 -5.88 8.70 19.45
C GLY A 67 -6.72 7.74 20.29
N GLY A 68 -7.47 8.26 21.25
CA GLY A 68 -8.04 7.51 22.36
C GLY A 68 -7.06 7.40 23.53
N ASN A 69 -7.59 7.39 24.76
CA ASN A 69 -6.78 7.57 25.96
C ASN A 69 -6.44 6.21 26.60
N ALA A 70 -5.17 5.80 26.52
CA ALA A 70 -4.66 4.64 27.25
C ALA A 70 -4.71 4.86 28.77
N GLY A 71 -4.57 6.11 29.22
CA GLY A 71 -4.54 6.56 30.61
C GLY A 71 -3.22 7.24 30.96
N ASP A 72 -3.30 8.30 31.77
CA ASP A 72 -2.13 9.08 32.22
C ASP A 72 -1.06 8.22 32.91
N GLN A 73 -1.48 7.16 33.60
CA GLN A 73 -0.60 6.21 34.29
C GLN A 73 0.25 5.35 33.34
N TYR A 74 -0.04 5.38 32.04
CA TYR A 74 0.69 4.65 31.00
C TYR A 74 1.37 5.60 30.01
N ALA A 75 1.24 6.92 30.17
CA ALA A 75 1.84 7.89 29.28
C ALA A 75 3.37 7.89 29.42
N VAL A 76 4.07 8.16 28.31
CA VAL A 76 5.52 8.40 28.36
C VAL A 76 5.79 9.66 29.19
N VAL A 77 6.76 9.57 30.11
CA VAL A 77 7.24 10.71 30.92
C VAL A 77 8.48 11.29 30.25
N ASP A 78 8.45 12.58 29.94
CA ASP A 78 9.58 13.30 29.34
C ASP A 78 10.77 13.35 30.32
N PRO A 79 11.98 12.90 29.93
CA PRO A 79 13.14 12.86 30.82
C PRO A 79 13.71 14.24 31.19
N THR A 80 13.39 15.28 30.41
CA THR A 80 13.87 16.64 30.60
C THR A 80 12.94 17.44 31.50
N THR A 81 11.62 17.34 31.28
CA THR A 81 10.62 18.14 32.00
C THR A 81 9.97 17.38 33.15
N GLY A 82 9.93 16.04 33.08
CA GLY A 82 9.17 15.20 34.00
C GLY A 82 7.65 15.21 33.73
N GLU A 83 7.21 15.85 32.65
CA GLU A 83 5.80 15.95 32.28
C GLU A 83 5.33 14.71 31.50
N LEU A 84 4.03 14.44 31.55
CA LEU A 84 3.42 13.41 30.71
C LEU A 84 3.33 13.90 29.27
N THR A 85 3.71 13.03 28.34
CA THR A 85 3.62 13.30 26.91
C THR A 85 2.31 12.73 26.32
N VAL A 86 2.04 13.09 25.07
CA VAL A 86 0.87 12.60 24.33
C VAL A 86 0.98 11.12 23.92
N ASP A 87 2.14 10.49 24.07
CA ASP A 87 2.36 9.10 23.65
C ASP A 87 2.18 8.13 24.81
N ALA A 88 1.66 6.93 24.52
CA ALA A 88 1.61 5.85 25.50
C ALA A 88 2.92 5.07 25.53
N CYS A 89 3.42 4.73 26.72
CA CYS A 89 4.56 3.84 26.85
C CYS A 89 4.09 2.39 26.65
N ILE A 90 4.46 1.78 25.53
CA ILE A 90 4.17 0.35 25.28
C ILE A 90 4.98 -0.60 26.20
N ALA A 91 5.86 -0.08 27.05
CA ALA A 91 6.49 -0.85 28.13
C ALA A 91 5.79 -0.64 29.50
N SER A 92 4.59 -0.05 29.52
CA SER A 92 3.67 -0.07 30.67
C SER A 92 2.65 -1.21 30.54
N ASP A 93 1.66 -1.29 31.43
CA ASP A 93 0.54 -2.22 31.31
C ASP A 93 -0.28 -2.03 30.02
N TRP A 94 -0.13 -0.89 29.34
CA TRP A 94 -0.75 -0.63 28.03
C TRP A 94 -0.48 -1.75 27.01
N ASP A 95 0.71 -2.36 26.99
CA ASP A 95 1.03 -3.53 26.15
C ASP A 95 0.01 -4.66 26.31
N SER A 96 -0.25 -5.03 27.56
CA SER A 96 -1.15 -6.13 27.86
C SER A 96 -2.61 -5.79 27.56
N ILE A 97 -3.00 -4.54 27.79
CA ILE A 97 -4.35 -4.04 27.51
C ILE A 97 -4.58 -4.06 26.00
N LEU A 98 -3.72 -3.39 25.24
CA LEU A 98 -3.78 -3.32 23.78
C LEU A 98 -3.79 -4.71 23.16
N THR A 99 -2.85 -5.58 23.55
CA THR A 99 -2.75 -6.94 23.02
C THR A 99 -4.04 -7.74 23.25
N ASN A 100 -4.64 -7.63 24.44
CA ASN A 100 -5.90 -8.31 24.74
C ASN A 100 -7.08 -7.77 23.92
N LEU A 101 -7.16 -6.45 23.74
CA LEU A 101 -8.19 -5.81 22.92
C LEU A 101 -8.08 -6.28 21.46
N ILE A 102 -6.88 -6.21 20.89
CA ILE A 102 -6.60 -6.68 19.52
C ILE A 102 -6.99 -8.15 19.38
N PHE A 103 -6.52 -9.03 20.27
CA PHE A 103 -6.80 -10.47 20.16
C PHE A 103 -8.29 -10.79 20.30
N LYS A 104 -9.00 -10.11 21.20
CA LYS A 104 -10.44 -10.30 21.31
C LYS A 104 -11.18 -9.92 20.03
N VAL A 105 -10.77 -8.83 19.37
CA VAL A 105 -11.44 -8.37 18.14
C VAL A 105 -11.06 -9.22 16.93
N ILE A 106 -9.77 -9.55 16.73
CA ILE A 106 -9.37 -10.37 15.57
C ILE A 106 -10.01 -11.75 15.63
N ASP A 107 -9.96 -12.42 16.78
CA ASP A 107 -10.51 -13.77 16.95
C ASP A 107 -12.05 -13.72 16.97
N GLY A 108 -12.59 -12.68 17.62
CA GLY A 108 -14.02 -12.48 17.76
C GLY A 108 -14.72 -12.09 16.47
N ALA A 109 -14.07 -11.35 15.56
CA ALA A 109 -14.68 -10.93 14.29
C ALA A 109 -14.12 -11.65 13.06
N ASN A 110 -13.10 -12.51 13.23
CA ASN A 110 -12.39 -13.19 12.15
C ASN A 110 -11.72 -12.22 11.18
N LEU A 111 -10.99 -11.23 11.73
CA LEU A 111 -10.16 -10.31 10.95
C LEU A 111 -8.85 -10.99 10.54
N SER A 112 -8.37 -10.68 9.33
CA SER A 112 -7.08 -11.18 8.81
C SER A 112 -6.05 -10.07 8.57
N VAL A 113 -6.44 -8.80 8.71
CA VAL A 113 -5.58 -7.64 8.49
C VAL A 113 -5.69 -6.66 9.66
N LEU A 114 -4.59 -6.04 10.04
CA LEU A 114 -4.57 -4.88 10.93
C LEU A 114 -3.77 -3.74 10.31
N GLU A 115 -4.35 -2.56 10.34
CA GLU A 115 -3.66 -1.30 10.08
C GLU A 115 -3.27 -0.69 11.43
N LEU A 116 -2.01 -0.90 11.81
CA LEU A 116 -1.46 -0.44 13.09
C LEU A 116 -0.66 0.83 12.88
N ASP A 117 -1.31 1.95 13.17
CA ASP A 117 -0.73 3.28 13.04
C ASP A 117 -0.09 3.74 14.34
N GLY A 118 0.80 4.72 14.24
CA GLY A 118 1.53 5.29 15.37
C GLY A 118 2.29 4.25 16.20
N PRO A 119 3.09 3.36 15.58
CA PRO A 119 3.97 2.48 16.34
C PRO A 119 5.02 3.27 17.13
N TYR A 120 5.67 2.60 18.07
CA TYR A 120 6.69 3.17 18.95
C TYR A 120 7.85 3.79 18.17
N GLY A 121 7.93 5.12 18.15
CA GLY A 121 8.93 5.88 17.38
C GLY A 121 10.32 6.02 18.02
N GLY A 122 10.64 5.28 19.08
CA GLY A 122 11.97 5.35 19.73
C GLY A 122 12.10 6.39 20.86
N ALA A 123 10.99 7.02 21.29
CA ALA A 123 11.00 7.97 22.40
C ALA A 123 11.40 7.31 23.73
N SER A 124 12.26 7.96 24.51
CA SER A 124 12.64 7.51 25.85
C SER A 124 11.54 7.83 26.87
N CYS A 125 11.43 7.04 27.94
CA CYS A 125 10.45 7.26 29.01
C CYS A 125 11.14 7.26 30.38
N ALA A 126 10.97 8.32 31.17
CA ALA A 126 11.56 8.45 32.51
C ALA A 126 10.70 7.88 33.65
N ALA A 127 9.56 7.26 33.33
CA ALA A 127 8.71 6.62 34.33
C ALA A 127 9.46 5.50 35.06
N THR A 128 9.27 5.42 36.38
CA THR A 128 9.89 4.39 37.25
C THR A 128 8.88 3.39 37.79
N ASN A 129 7.60 3.56 37.43
CA ASN A 129 6.47 2.75 37.88
C ASN A 129 5.78 1.97 36.75
N HIS A 130 6.35 1.99 35.54
CA HIS A 130 5.85 1.20 34.43
C HIS A 130 6.30 -0.27 34.54
N THR A 131 5.47 -1.17 34.05
CA THR A 131 5.58 -2.61 34.33
C THR A 131 6.83 -3.27 33.74
N TYR A 132 7.27 -2.84 32.56
CA TYR A 132 8.28 -3.55 31.78
C TYR A 132 9.59 -2.80 31.60
N HIS A 133 9.75 -1.63 32.24
CA HIS A 133 11.01 -0.91 32.32
C HIS A 133 11.15 -0.24 33.69
N THR A 134 12.39 -0.05 34.14
CA THR A 134 12.69 0.42 35.50
C THR A 134 13.00 1.92 35.57
N GLY A 135 13.31 2.52 34.44
CA GLY A 135 13.60 3.95 34.35
C GLY A 135 13.95 4.36 32.93
N LEU A 136 14.70 5.46 32.84
CA LEU A 136 15.11 6.02 31.57
C LEU A 136 16.05 5.08 30.80
N GLU A 137 16.94 4.42 31.53
CA GLU A 137 18.09 3.67 31.02
C GLU A 137 17.71 2.42 30.21
N ASP A 138 16.57 1.80 30.51
CA ASP A 138 16.07 0.60 29.82
C ASP A 138 14.80 0.85 28.98
N SER A 139 14.21 2.04 29.07
CA SER A 139 12.91 2.37 28.45
C SER A 139 12.86 2.13 26.94
N ILE A 140 13.89 2.52 26.19
CA ILE A 140 13.91 2.37 24.73
C ILE A 140 13.96 0.89 24.35
N PHE A 141 14.83 0.13 25.01
CA PHE A 141 14.97 -1.30 24.77
C PHE A 141 13.66 -2.04 25.10
N ALA A 142 13.08 -1.77 26.27
CA ALA A 142 11.86 -2.41 26.71
C ALA A 142 10.67 -2.11 25.78
N GLN A 143 10.45 -0.86 25.42
CA GLN A 143 9.37 -0.46 24.50
C GLN A 143 9.55 -1.11 23.12
N THR A 144 10.77 -1.11 22.60
CA THR A 144 11.10 -1.80 21.34
C THR A 144 10.76 -3.28 21.43
N GLN A 145 11.19 -3.98 22.49
CA GLN A 145 10.91 -5.42 22.63
C GLN A 145 9.42 -5.70 22.72
N LYS A 146 8.65 -4.85 23.39
CA LYS A 146 7.21 -5.03 23.58
C LYS A 146 6.42 -4.94 22.29
N GLN A 147 6.66 -3.88 21.51
CA GLN A 147 6.09 -3.78 20.17
C GLN A 147 6.48 -4.97 19.27
N ASN A 148 7.75 -5.37 19.31
CA ASN A 148 8.22 -6.48 18.49
C ASN A 148 7.52 -7.79 18.85
N ILE A 149 7.25 -8.02 20.14
CA ILE A 149 6.49 -9.19 20.59
C ILE A 149 5.07 -9.14 20.03
N LEU A 150 4.38 -7.99 20.09
CA LEU A 150 3.04 -7.83 19.50
C LEU A 150 3.04 -8.19 18.01
N PHE A 151 3.94 -7.63 17.21
CA PHE A 151 4.01 -7.91 15.77
C PHE A 151 4.30 -9.39 15.47
N ARG A 152 5.23 -10.02 16.20
CA ARG A 152 5.50 -11.45 16.06
C ARG A 152 4.30 -12.31 16.43
N GLN A 153 3.56 -11.95 17.47
CA GLN A 153 2.36 -12.66 17.90
C GLN A 153 1.22 -12.53 16.87
N LEU A 154 1.07 -11.38 16.23
CA LEU A 154 0.13 -11.17 15.12
C LEU A 154 0.51 -12.02 13.91
N ARG A 155 1.79 -12.05 13.54
CA ARG A 155 2.27 -12.93 12.44
C ARG A 155 2.12 -14.41 12.73
N ALA A 156 2.35 -14.84 13.98
CA ALA A 156 2.07 -16.21 14.40
C ALA A 156 0.59 -16.60 14.27
N ARG A 157 -0.31 -15.61 14.27
CA ARG A 157 -1.76 -15.77 14.02
C ARG A 157 -2.15 -15.58 12.55
N ASN A 158 -1.18 -15.48 11.65
CA ASN A 158 -1.38 -15.21 10.23
C ASN A 158 -2.10 -13.88 9.94
N ILE A 159 -1.94 -12.87 10.81
CA ILE A 159 -2.49 -11.52 10.58
C ILE A 159 -1.55 -10.75 9.65
N TYR A 160 -2.09 -10.18 8.58
CA TYR A 160 -1.37 -9.25 7.72
C TYR A 160 -1.28 -7.87 8.39
N ILE A 161 -0.08 -7.32 8.52
CA ILE A 161 0.17 -6.07 9.24
C ILE A 161 0.52 -4.96 8.24
N ASN A 162 -0.30 -3.92 8.22
CA ASN A 162 -0.05 -2.65 7.56
C ASN A 162 0.38 -1.61 8.62
N SER A 163 1.48 -0.90 8.41
CA SER A 163 1.96 0.15 9.32
C SER A 163 2.74 1.20 8.52
N PRO A 164 2.82 2.47 8.97
CA PRO A 164 3.62 3.49 8.27
C PRO A 164 5.13 3.25 8.38
N ASP A 165 5.62 2.69 9.47
CA ASP A 165 7.06 2.59 9.78
C ASP A 165 7.66 1.20 9.49
N GLU A 166 8.99 1.13 9.32
CA GLU A 166 9.70 -0.07 8.85
C GLU A 166 10.03 -1.09 9.96
N TYR A 167 9.13 -2.06 10.19
CA TYR A 167 9.33 -3.15 11.17
C TYR A 167 9.41 -4.56 10.54
N PHE A 168 9.95 -4.68 9.32
CA PHE A 168 9.96 -5.93 8.54
C PHE A 168 10.58 -7.12 9.30
N TYR A 169 11.71 -6.93 10.00
CA TYR A 169 12.36 -7.98 10.79
C TYR A 169 11.55 -8.46 12.01
N GLN A 170 10.50 -7.72 12.36
CA GLN A 170 9.63 -8.01 13.51
C GLN A 170 8.29 -8.58 13.07
N GLY A 171 8.05 -8.69 11.76
CA GLY A 171 6.87 -9.31 11.19
C GLY A 171 6.01 -8.39 10.35
N LEU A 172 6.37 -7.12 10.16
CA LEU A 172 5.59 -6.24 9.29
C LEU A 172 5.52 -6.77 7.84
N ASN A 173 4.34 -6.68 7.21
CA ASN A 173 4.17 -7.11 5.82
C ASN A 173 4.49 -6.01 4.82
N ARG A 174 4.02 -4.79 5.10
CA ARG A 174 4.25 -3.62 4.25
C ARG A 174 4.44 -2.34 5.07
N ALA A 175 5.30 -1.47 4.58
CA ALA A 175 5.53 -0.10 5.05
C ALA A 175 5.27 0.89 3.90
N THR A 176 5.18 2.18 4.21
CA THR A 176 4.86 3.19 3.20
C THR A 176 5.99 3.36 2.18
N ALA A 177 5.67 3.56 0.90
CA ALA A 177 6.64 3.77 -0.19
C ALA A 177 6.67 5.25 -0.64
N GLY A 178 7.25 6.12 0.17
CA GLY A 178 7.19 7.56 0.02
C GLY A 178 6.00 8.08 0.82
N TYR A 179 6.28 8.86 1.86
CA TYR A 179 5.25 9.27 2.81
C TYR A 179 5.37 10.71 3.24
N SER A 180 4.33 11.46 2.89
CA SER A 180 4.06 12.78 3.44
C SER A 180 2.55 12.95 3.42
N GLU A 181 1.91 13.04 4.58
CA GLU A 181 0.45 13.22 4.66
C GLU A 181 -0.02 14.48 3.90
N LYS A 182 0.84 15.51 3.86
CA LYS A 182 0.58 16.74 3.10
C LYS A 182 0.60 16.55 1.59
N GLN A 183 1.26 15.51 1.09
CA GLN A 183 1.20 15.14 -0.33
C GLN A 183 -0.22 14.77 -0.74
N TYR A 184 -0.94 14.05 0.12
CA TYR A 184 -2.31 13.58 -0.18
C TYR A 184 -3.34 14.72 -0.18
N SER A 185 -2.94 15.92 0.24
CA SER A 185 -3.73 17.15 0.13
C SER A 185 -3.45 17.94 -1.15
N LEU A 186 -2.50 17.50 -1.99
CA LEU A 186 -2.23 18.13 -3.29
C LEU A 186 -3.37 17.87 -4.28
N PRO A 187 -3.54 18.70 -5.31
CA PRO A 187 -4.42 18.39 -6.43
C PRO A 187 -4.12 16.99 -6.99
N ALA A 188 -5.16 16.20 -7.30
CA ALA A 188 -5.03 14.76 -7.61
C ALA A 188 -3.95 14.44 -8.66
N TRP A 189 -3.84 15.25 -9.72
CA TRP A 189 -2.82 15.05 -10.76
C TRP A 189 -1.37 15.28 -10.25
N GLN A 190 -1.19 16.22 -9.33
CA GLN A 190 0.10 16.47 -8.69
C GLN A 190 0.46 15.33 -7.73
N ASP A 191 -0.48 14.90 -6.89
CA ASP A 191 -0.29 13.77 -5.98
C ASP A 191 0.10 12.49 -6.74
N ILE A 192 -0.64 12.12 -7.78
CA ILE A 192 -0.34 10.94 -8.62
C ILE A 192 1.08 10.99 -9.16
N THR A 193 1.53 12.17 -9.59
CA THR A 193 2.89 12.36 -10.11
C THR A 193 3.94 12.23 -9.01
N VAL A 194 3.75 12.88 -7.87
CA VAL A 194 4.68 12.81 -6.73
C VAL A 194 4.72 11.38 -6.18
N SER A 195 3.58 10.71 -6.10
CA SER A 195 3.47 9.29 -5.76
C SER A 195 4.28 8.41 -6.70
N ARG A 196 4.27 8.69 -8.00
CA ARG A 196 5.08 7.94 -8.97
C ARG A 196 6.59 8.21 -8.80
N GLN A 197 6.97 9.43 -8.40
CA GLN A 197 8.35 9.73 -8.02
C GLN A 197 8.77 8.98 -6.76
N GLY A 198 7.93 9.00 -5.72
CA GLY A 198 8.18 8.29 -4.46
C GLY A 198 8.33 6.79 -4.69
N MET A 199 7.41 6.16 -5.43
CA MET A 199 7.56 4.74 -5.79
C MET A 199 8.84 4.45 -6.58
N TYR A 200 9.22 5.32 -7.52
CA TYR A 200 10.48 5.14 -8.26
C TYR A 200 11.70 5.20 -7.34
N ASP A 201 11.70 6.06 -6.33
CA ASP A 201 12.84 6.20 -5.41
C ASP A 201 12.86 5.06 -4.37
N ASP A 202 11.71 4.73 -3.79
CA ASP A 202 11.60 3.73 -2.71
C ASP A 202 11.74 2.28 -3.20
N LEU A 203 11.42 2.00 -4.47
CA LEU A 203 11.58 0.65 -5.05
C LEU A 203 13.05 0.31 -5.35
N TYR A 204 14.01 1.20 -5.05
CA TYR A 204 15.41 0.83 -4.88
C TYR A 204 15.68 0.10 -3.56
N ASP A 205 14.95 0.46 -2.50
CA ASP A 205 15.19 -0.02 -1.14
C ASP A 205 14.26 -1.18 -0.76
N PHE A 206 13.06 -1.23 -1.34
CA PHE A 206 12.04 -2.25 -1.07
C PHE A 206 11.59 -2.99 -2.33
N THR A 207 11.17 -4.25 -2.15
CA THR A 207 10.43 -4.94 -3.21
C THR A 207 9.02 -4.36 -3.34
N PRO A 208 8.38 -4.41 -4.53
CA PRO A 208 7.01 -3.92 -4.72
C PRO A 208 6.01 -4.32 -3.64
N THR A 209 6.06 -5.58 -3.22
CA THR A 209 5.13 -6.15 -2.24
C THR A 209 5.30 -5.62 -0.81
N GLN A 210 6.44 -4.99 -0.51
CA GLN A 210 6.73 -4.39 0.80
C GLN A 210 6.27 -2.94 0.89
N GLY A 211 6.01 -2.28 -0.24
CA GLY A 211 5.52 -0.92 -0.30
C GLY A 211 3.99 -0.85 -0.25
N TRP A 212 3.46 0.20 0.37
CA TRP A 212 2.09 0.66 0.16
C TRP A 212 2.06 2.16 -0.13
N MET A 213 1.03 2.58 -0.87
CA MET A 213 0.76 3.99 -1.18
C MET A 213 -0.62 4.38 -0.71
N PHE A 214 -0.84 5.67 -0.51
CA PHE A 214 -2.15 6.18 -0.18
C PHE A 214 -2.81 6.80 -1.43
N ALA A 215 -4.08 6.47 -1.66
CA ALA A 215 -4.88 7.04 -2.75
C ALA A 215 -6.17 7.63 -2.16
N PRO A 216 -6.19 8.93 -1.84
CA PRO A 216 -7.37 9.57 -1.25
C PRO A 216 -8.50 9.66 -2.27
N LEU A 217 -9.59 8.93 -2.03
CA LEU A 217 -10.78 9.00 -2.87
C LEU A 217 -11.59 10.27 -2.59
N SER A 218 -11.66 10.68 -1.32
CA SER A 218 -12.32 11.90 -0.83
C SER A 218 -11.30 12.86 -0.17
N VAL A 219 -11.70 14.11 0.14
CA VAL A 219 -10.80 15.10 0.75
C VAL A 219 -10.07 14.54 1.98
N TYR A 220 -8.74 14.61 1.95
CA TYR A 220 -7.85 14.31 3.08
C TYR A 220 -7.19 15.60 3.59
N GLU A 221 -6.99 15.73 4.91
CA GLU A 221 -6.25 16.81 5.61
C GLU A 221 -6.40 18.24 5.03
N GLY A 222 -7.61 18.61 4.59
CA GLY A 222 -7.90 19.96 4.09
C GLY A 222 -7.48 20.27 2.65
N GLY A 223 -7.13 19.26 1.83
CA GLY A 223 -6.75 19.45 0.41
C GLY A 223 -7.87 19.99 -0.50
N GLY A 224 -9.13 19.98 -0.03
CA GLY A 224 -10.30 20.44 -0.77
C GLY A 224 -10.62 19.56 -1.99
N GLN A 225 -11.61 19.99 -2.78
CA GLN A 225 -12.15 19.21 -3.91
C GLN A 225 -11.11 18.88 -5.00
N ALA A 226 -10.06 19.69 -5.13
CA ALA A 226 -9.00 19.45 -6.12
C ALA A 226 -8.19 18.18 -5.84
N ALA A 227 -8.10 17.76 -4.57
CA ALA A 227 -7.38 16.59 -4.12
C ALA A 227 -8.18 15.28 -4.24
N GLU A 228 -9.51 15.34 -4.40
CA GLU A 228 -10.35 14.15 -4.50
C GLU A 228 -10.11 13.37 -5.79
N LEU A 229 -10.22 12.04 -5.74
CA LEU A 229 -9.98 11.17 -6.89
C LEU A 229 -11.27 10.60 -7.48
N ASP A 230 -12.31 10.45 -6.67
CA ASP A 230 -13.52 9.68 -6.99
C ASP A 230 -14.46 10.30 -8.03
N ASP A 231 -14.22 11.56 -8.42
CA ASP A 231 -14.93 12.28 -9.48
C ASP A 231 -14.03 12.69 -10.67
N LYS A 232 -12.76 12.24 -10.69
CA LYS A 232 -11.75 12.59 -11.72
C LYS A 232 -11.28 11.35 -12.47
N PRO A 233 -11.98 10.88 -13.52
CA PRO A 233 -11.72 9.58 -14.15
C PRO A 233 -10.29 9.40 -14.67
N LEU A 234 -9.70 10.44 -15.26
CA LEU A 234 -8.31 10.37 -15.76
C LEU A 234 -7.33 10.14 -14.60
N ALA A 235 -7.44 10.93 -13.53
CA ALA A 235 -6.60 10.78 -12.35
C ALA A 235 -6.85 9.41 -11.69
N PHE A 236 -8.11 8.99 -11.57
CA PHE A 236 -8.48 7.70 -11.00
C PHE A 236 -7.87 6.52 -11.77
N GLU A 237 -7.95 6.54 -13.12
CA GLU A 237 -7.32 5.51 -13.96
C GLU A 237 -5.80 5.49 -13.76
N TRP A 238 -5.17 6.67 -13.73
CA TRP A 238 -3.72 6.78 -13.54
C TRP A 238 -3.28 6.26 -12.16
N ALA A 239 -4.03 6.55 -11.10
CA ALA A 239 -3.78 5.99 -9.78
C ALA A 239 -3.89 4.46 -9.78
N LEU A 240 -4.93 3.88 -10.38
CA LEU A 240 -5.03 2.42 -10.53
C LEU A 240 -3.84 1.85 -11.28
N ALA A 241 -3.55 2.40 -12.46
CA ALA A 241 -2.53 1.88 -13.36
C ALA A 241 -1.13 1.92 -12.75
N GLN A 242 -0.77 3.03 -12.10
CA GLN A 242 0.58 3.18 -11.55
C GLN A 242 0.79 2.34 -10.31
N TYR A 243 -0.19 2.26 -9.39
CA TYR A 243 -0.02 1.50 -8.15
C TYR A 243 -0.04 -0.01 -8.43
N LEU A 244 -1.04 -0.47 -9.18
CA LEU A 244 -1.10 -1.88 -9.59
C LEU A 244 0.05 -2.25 -10.51
N GLY A 245 0.40 -1.38 -11.46
CA GLY A 245 1.51 -1.57 -12.39
C GLY A 245 2.90 -1.44 -11.77
N ALA A 246 3.02 -0.87 -10.57
CA ALA A 246 4.24 -0.93 -9.76
C ALA A 246 4.28 -2.17 -8.85
N GLY A 247 3.19 -2.95 -8.77
CA GLY A 247 3.06 -4.04 -7.80
C GLY A 247 2.92 -3.59 -6.35
N VAL A 248 2.62 -2.30 -6.13
CA VAL A 248 2.54 -1.67 -4.82
C VAL A 248 1.09 -1.68 -4.34
N ALA A 249 0.88 -2.10 -3.09
CA ALA A 249 -0.46 -2.28 -2.56
C ALA A 249 -1.05 -0.95 -2.04
N ALA A 250 -1.67 -0.16 -2.92
CA ALA A 250 -2.28 1.11 -2.52
C ALA A 250 -3.52 0.96 -1.64
N ALA A 251 -3.66 1.85 -0.66
CA ALA A 251 -4.85 2.06 0.14
C ALA A 251 -5.75 3.09 -0.56
N TYR A 252 -6.70 2.60 -1.36
CA TYR A 252 -7.77 3.41 -1.95
C TYR A 252 -8.79 3.76 -0.87
N ARG A 253 -8.70 4.98 -0.33
CA ARG A 253 -9.41 5.34 0.89
C ARG A 253 -10.49 6.38 0.65
N GLY A 254 -11.72 6.01 1.00
CA GLY A 254 -12.85 6.92 1.08
C GLY A 254 -14.09 6.20 1.61
N PRO A 255 -15.21 6.93 1.78
CA PRO A 255 -16.48 6.33 2.21
C PRO A 255 -17.06 5.38 1.16
N PHE A 256 -16.63 5.48 -0.10
CA PHE A 256 -17.00 4.65 -1.24
C PHE A 256 -15.79 4.49 -2.18
N LEU A 257 -15.82 3.50 -3.07
CA LEU A 257 -14.77 3.36 -4.11
C LEU A 257 -14.89 4.50 -5.15
N TYR A 258 -16.12 4.87 -5.45
CA TYR A 258 -16.48 6.06 -6.21
C TYR A 258 -17.88 6.51 -5.82
N ASN A 259 -18.13 7.82 -5.87
CA ASN A 259 -19.42 8.40 -5.50
C ASN A 259 -19.82 9.53 -6.45
N THR A 260 -20.39 9.16 -7.59
CA THR A 260 -20.85 10.14 -8.58
C THR A 260 -22.22 9.75 -9.13
N SER A 261 -23.10 10.76 -9.28
CA SER A 261 -24.36 10.61 -10.00
C SER A 261 -24.20 10.88 -11.51
N GLU A 262 -23.02 11.33 -11.96
CA GLU A 262 -22.77 11.67 -13.36
C GLU A 262 -22.46 10.41 -14.18
N PRO A 263 -23.33 10.00 -15.12
CA PRO A 263 -23.20 8.70 -15.80
C PRO A 263 -21.88 8.53 -16.56
N LYS A 264 -21.34 9.63 -17.12
CA LYS A 264 -20.07 9.62 -17.86
C LYS A 264 -18.87 9.35 -16.95
N ILE A 265 -18.86 9.96 -15.77
CA ILE A 265 -17.78 9.77 -14.78
C ILE A 265 -17.83 8.33 -14.26
N ALA A 266 -19.02 7.86 -13.87
CA ALA A 266 -19.22 6.48 -13.41
C ALA A 266 -18.77 5.46 -14.46
N THR A 267 -19.13 5.66 -15.73
CA THR A 267 -18.73 4.75 -16.83
C THR A 267 -17.22 4.74 -17.05
N ALA A 268 -16.56 5.90 -16.96
CA ALA A 268 -15.12 5.98 -17.14
C ALA A 268 -14.35 5.32 -15.96
N ILE A 269 -14.81 5.52 -14.73
CA ILE A 269 -14.24 4.85 -13.55
C ILE A 269 -14.44 3.33 -13.63
N ASP A 270 -15.64 2.87 -14.00
CA ASP A 270 -15.93 1.45 -14.21
C ASP A 270 -15.04 0.83 -15.30
N ALA A 271 -14.82 1.55 -16.40
CA ALA A 271 -13.90 1.11 -17.45
C ALA A 271 -12.46 1.00 -16.94
N ALA A 272 -11.98 1.97 -16.15
CA ALA A 272 -10.66 1.94 -15.55
C ALA A 272 -10.50 0.74 -14.59
N LEU A 273 -11.49 0.47 -13.73
CA LEU A 273 -11.51 -0.68 -12.84
C LEU A 273 -11.46 -2.00 -13.61
N LYS A 274 -12.32 -2.14 -14.63
CA LYS A 274 -12.41 -3.34 -15.49
C LYS A 274 -11.17 -3.56 -16.36
N ARG A 275 -10.36 -2.53 -16.57
CA ARG A 275 -9.07 -2.64 -17.25
C ARG A 275 -7.98 -3.09 -16.28
N TRP A 276 -7.73 -2.29 -15.24
CA TRP A 276 -6.52 -2.41 -14.45
C TRP A 276 -6.57 -3.51 -13.38
N ILE A 277 -7.74 -3.83 -12.82
CA ILE A 277 -7.84 -4.91 -11.83
C ILE A 277 -7.63 -6.28 -12.49
N PRO A 278 -8.29 -6.62 -13.63
CA PRO A 278 -7.99 -7.86 -14.34
C PRO A 278 -6.55 -7.92 -14.84
N PHE A 279 -6.01 -6.82 -15.39
CA PHE A 279 -4.61 -6.73 -15.80
C PHE A 279 -3.67 -7.08 -14.64
N TYR A 280 -3.85 -6.46 -13.47
CA TYR A 280 -3.06 -6.78 -12.29
C TYR A 280 -3.19 -8.26 -11.92
N LYS A 281 -4.41 -8.80 -11.86
CA LYS A 281 -4.63 -10.21 -11.49
C LYS A 281 -3.95 -11.18 -12.45
N GLN A 282 -3.94 -10.86 -13.74
CA GLN A 282 -3.27 -11.66 -14.76
C GLN A 282 -1.74 -11.63 -14.59
N HIS A 283 -1.17 -10.46 -14.33
CA HIS A 283 0.28 -10.24 -14.34
C HIS A 283 0.93 -10.15 -12.95
N ARG A 284 0.16 -10.30 -11.85
CA ARG A 284 0.64 -10.05 -10.47
C ARG A 284 1.86 -10.86 -10.07
N LEU A 285 2.07 -12.04 -10.66
CA LEU A 285 3.24 -12.86 -10.37
C LEU A 285 4.55 -12.18 -10.80
N THR A 286 4.51 -11.39 -11.89
CA THR A 286 5.64 -10.60 -12.39
C THR A 286 5.62 -9.20 -11.80
N LEU A 287 4.46 -8.55 -11.67
CA LEU A 287 4.34 -7.23 -11.03
C LEU A 287 4.78 -7.26 -9.55
N SER A 288 4.74 -8.41 -8.89
CA SER A 288 5.24 -8.57 -7.51
C SER A 288 6.78 -8.74 -7.43
N LYS A 289 7.51 -8.62 -8.55
CA LYS A 289 8.96 -8.88 -8.62
C LYS A 289 9.78 -7.58 -8.65
N PRO A 290 11.08 -7.63 -8.29
CA PRO A 290 11.95 -6.46 -8.31
C PRO A 290 11.93 -5.72 -9.65
N ILE A 291 12.24 -4.44 -9.57
CA ILE A 291 12.21 -3.51 -10.69
C ILE A 291 13.63 -3.15 -11.14
N VAL A 292 13.80 -3.05 -12.45
CA VAL A 292 14.85 -2.25 -13.08
C VAL A 292 14.24 -0.91 -13.46
N HIS A 293 14.76 0.16 -12.86
CA HIS A 293 14.30 1.51 -13.10
C HIS A 293 14.67 1.99 -14.50
N LEU A 294 13.73 2.59 -15.23
CA LEU A 294 13.98 3.14 -16.57
C LEU A 294 14.16 4.66 -16.50
N ARG A 295 13.09 5.39 -16.15
CA ARG A 295 13.13 6.84 -16.03
C ARG A 295 12.19 7.32 -14.94
N ARG A 296 12.74 8.14 -14.04
CA ARG A 296 12.00 8.81 -12.96
C ARG A 296 11.04 9.85 -13.54
N ALA A 297 9.83 9.95 -12.97
CA ALA A 297 8.85 10.93 -13.37
C ALA A 297 9.35 12.37 -13.16
N ASP A 298 9.23 13.20 -14.20
CA ASP A 298 9.59 14.63 -14.19
C ASP A 298 8.55 15.53 -14.88
N LEU A 299 7.46 14.94 -15.39
CA LEU A 299 6.41 15.58 -16.21
C LEU A 299 6.87 16.22 -17.53
N GLN A 300 8.11 16.02 -17.96
CA GLN A 300 8.66 16.65 -19.16
C GLN A 300 8.67 15.71 -20.38
N SER A 301 8.64 14.41 -20.14
CA SER A 301 8.51 13.37 -21.16
C SER A 301 8.08 12.06 -20.48
N TYR A 302 8.32 10.91 -21.11
CA TYR A 302 7.91 9.63 -20.55
C TYR A 302 8.65 9.30 -19.26
N ASP A 303 8.02 8.48 -18.44
CA ASP A 303 8.61 7.84 -17.27
C ASP A 303 8.18 6.37 -17.20
N GLY A 304 8.82 5.57 -16.36
CA GLY A 304 8.49 4.15 -16.26
C GLY A 304 9.53 3.26 -15.60
N TRP A 305 9.17 1.99 -15.48
CA TRP A 305 9.94 0.93 -14.85
C TRP A 305 9.70 -0.42 -15.53
N LEU A 306 10.59 -1.37 -15.26
CA LEU A 306 10.53 -2.74 -15.76
C LEU A 306 10.59 -3.73 -14.59
N HIS A 307 9.52 -4.50 -14.36
CA HIS A 307 9.57 -5.68 -13.50
C HIS A 307 10.39 -6.78 -14.16
N VAL A 308 11.22 -7.46 -13.38
CA VAL A 308 12.06 -8.56 -13.85
C VAL A 308 11.80 -9.84 -13.04
N HIS A 309 11.50 -10.94 -13.72
CA HIS A 309 11.09 -12.20 -13.10
C HIS A 309 12.00 -13.36 -13.55
N PRO A 310 13.26 -13.41 -13.09
CA PRO A 310 14.23 -14.43 -13.52
C PRO A 310 13.85 -15.85 -13.12
N THR A 311 13.06 -16.00 -12.07
CA THR A 311 12.59 -17.29 -11.55
C THR A 311 11.21 -17.69 -12.10
N SER A 312 10.75 -17.09 -13.20
CA SER A 312 9.41 -17.37 -13.72
C SER A 312 9.36 -18.78 -14.34
N ASP A 313 8.37 -19.55 -13.90
CA ASP A 313 7.99 -20.85 -14.46
C ASP A 313 6.99 -20.71 -15.63
N THR A 314 6.52 -19.49 -15.92
CA THR A 314 5.69 -19.18 -17.08
C THR A 314 6.53 -18.52 -18.19
N PRO A 315 5.98 -18.38 -19.42
CA PRO A 315 6.67 -17.63 -20.47
C PRO A 315 6.97 -16.18 -20.09
N GLU A 316 6.08 -15.53 -19.33
CA GLU A 316 6.24 -14.15 -18.86
C GLU A 316 7.39 -14.01 -17.86
N ILE A 317 8.40 -13.23 -18.23
CA ILE A 317 9.66 -13.03 -17.48
C ILE A 317 9.94 -11.56 -17.17
N GLY A 318 9.11 -10.65 -17.67
CA GLY A 318 9.19 -9.24 -17.34
C GLY A 318 7.95 -8.49 -17.78
N LEU A 319 7.75 -7.30 -17.20
CA LEU A 319 6.64 -6.41 -17.55
C LEU A 319 7.08 -4.97 -17.33
N ALA A 320 7.07 -4.15 -18.38
CA ALA A 320 7.34 -2.72 -18.27
C ALA A 320 6.06 -1.89 -18.25
N MET A 321 6.02 -0.88 -17.38
CA MET A 321 4.99 0.15 -17.38
C MET A 321 5.62 1.47 -17.85
N ILE A 322 5.06 2.04 -18.92
CA ILE A 322 5.54 3.27 -19.54
C ILE A 322 4.42 4.31 -19.53
N PHE A 323 4.71 5.49 -19.03
CA PHE A 323 3.74 6.57 -18.88
C PHE A 323 4.14 7.76 -19.75
N ASN A 324 3.21 8.33 -20.50
CA ASN A 324 3.36 9.68 -21.05
C ASN A 324 2.44 10.64 -20.27
N PRO A 325 2.93 11.30 -19.21
CA PRO A 325 2.12 12.21 -18.40
C PRO A 325 1.93 13.58 -19.05
N THR A 326 2.46 13.80 -20.26
CA THR A 326 2.48 15.12 -20.90
C THR A 326 1.23 15.36 -21.76
N GLU A 327 0.92 16.63 -21.99
CA GLU A 327 -0.16 17.07 -22.88
C GLU A 327 0.14 16.86 -24.38
N ARG A 328 1.32 16.33 -24.71
CA ARG A 328 1.77 16.14 -26.09
C ARG A 328 1.98 14.68 -26.41
N ASN A 329 1.71 14.34 -27.66
CA ASN A 329 2.06 13.03 -28.20
C ASN A 329 3.59 12.90 -28.29
N LEU A 330 4.10 11.73 -27.98
CA LEU A 330 5.51 11.39 -28.06
C LEU A 330 5.71 10.24 -29.05
N THR A 331 6.81 10.27 -29.79
CA THR A 331 7.37 9.07 -30.41
C THR A 331 8.50 8.61 -29.50
N LEU A 332 8.29 7.49 -28.83
CA LEU A 332 9.23 6.96 -27.86
C LEU A 332 10.18 6.01 -28.55
N ASP A 333 11.44 6.06 -28.14
CA ASP A 333 12.49 5.16 -28.55
C ASP A 333 13.22 4.72 -27.27
N ILE A 334 12.90 3.53 -26.78
CA ILE A 334 13.27 3.05 -25.43
C ILE A 334 14.16 1.81 -25.57
N ARG A 335 15.29 1.82 -24.86
CA ARG A 335 16.15 0.65 -24.67
C ARG A 335 15.72 -0.08 -23.41
N LEU A 336 15.09 -1.24 -23.55
CA LEU A 336 14.67 -2.08 -22.42
C LEU A 336 15.82 -3.00 -21.96
N PRO A 337 16.29 -2.89 -20.70
CA PRO A 337 17.37 -3.74 -20.18
C PRO A 337 16.84 -5.09 -19.70
N LEU A 338 16.86 -6.13 -20.55
CA LEU A 338 16.25 -7.42 -20.21
C LEU A 338 17.18 -8.39 -19.48
N TYR A 339 18.45 -8.03 -19.23
CA TYR A 339 19.43 -8.91 -18.58
C TYR A 339 18.91 -9.57 -17.29
N TYR A 340 18.25 -8.79 -16.41
CA TYR A 340 17.78 -9.29 -15.12
C TYR A 340 16.47 -10.09 -15.19
N THR A 341 15.82 -10.17 -16.36
CA THR A 341 14.64 -11.02 -16.58
C THR A 341 14.97 -12.52 -16.56
N GLY A 342 16.25 -12.89 -16.52
CA GLY A 342 16.68 -14.29 -16.59
C GLY A 342 16.50 -14.91 -17.98
N ILE A 343 16.38 -14.08 -19.01
CA ILE A 343 16.37 -14.52 -20.40
C ILE A 343 17.73 -15.09 -20.79
N ASP A 344 17.73 -16.28 -21.39
CA ASP A 344 18.94 -17.04 -21.74
C ASP A 344 19.07 -17.30 -23.26
N GLY A 345 18.00 -17.05 -24.02
CA GLY A 345 17.98 -17.12 -25.49
C GLY A 345 18.53 -15.87 -26.18
N CYS A 346 18.56 -15.89 -27.51
CA CYS A 346 18.97 -14.75 -28.34
C CYS A 346 17.83 -13.79 -28.69
N CYS A 347 16.59 -14.11 -28.31
CA CYS A 347 15.41 -13.32 -28.64
C CYS A 347 14.44 -13.25 -27.46
N ALA A 348 13.67 -12.17 -27.40
CA ALA A 348 12.51 -12.00 -26.53
C ALA A 348 11.24 -11.79 -27.36
N MET A 349 10.10 -12.22 -26.83
CA MET A 349 8.78 -11.89 -27.39
C MET A 349 8.18 -10.75 -26.56
N LEU A 350 7.84 -9.64 -27.21
CA LEU A 350 7.30 -8.45 -26.55
C LEU A 350 5.89 -8.17 -27.08
N THR A 351 4.97 -7.94 -26.15
CA THR A 351 3.58 -7.54 -26.42
C THR A 351 3.38 -6.14 -25.87
N LEU A 352 3.19 -5.16 -26.76
CA LEU A 352 2.87 -3.77 -26.39
C LEU A 352 1.36 -3.62 -26.29
N ASP A 353 0.85 -3.31 -25.10
CA ASP A 353 -0.58 -3.23 -24.81
C ASP A 353 -1.33 -4.48 -25.32
N ASP A 354 -2.39 -4.27 -26.10
CA ASP A 354 -3.20 -5.33 -26.70
C ASP A 354 -2.77 -5.67 -28.14
N HIS A 355 -1.59 -5.22 -28.58
CA HIS A 355 -1.09 -5.51 -29.92
C HIS A 355 -0.54 -6.95 -30.02
N PRO A 356 -0.49 -7.55 -31.23
CA PRO A 356 0.12 -8.86 -31.41
C PRO A 356 1.59 -8.88 -30.95
N PRO A 357 2.06 -10.00 -30.35
CA PRO A 357 3.44 -10.14 -29.92
C PRO A 357 4.41 -10.04 -31.09
N LEU A 358 5.56 -9.40 -30.86
CA LEU A 358 6.66 -9.29 -31.82
C LEU A 358 7.93 -9.88 -31.22
N VAL A 359 8.74 -10.54 -32.06
CA VAL A 359 10.01 -11.12 -31.66
C VAL A 359 11.14 -10.13 -31.92
N PHE A 360 11.94 -9.88 -30.89
CA PHE A 360 13.12 -9.01 -30.94
C PHE A 360 14.37 -9.82 -30.68
N VAL A 361 15.41 -9.61 -31.48
CA VAL A 361 16.75 -10.13 -31.21
C VAL A 361 17.38 -9.27 -30.13
N LEU A 362 17.96 -9.91 -29.12
CA LEU A 362 18.65 -9.24 -28.04
C LEU A 362 19.98 -8.67 -28.53
N ASP A 363 20.30 -7.45 -28.08
CA ASP A 363 21.66 -6.94 -28.15
C ASP A 363 22.60 -7.78 -27.27
N ARG A 364 23.93 -7.58 -27.45
CA ARG A 364 24.95 -8.30 -26.67
C ARG A 364 24.84 -8.09 -25.15
N ASP A 365 24.28 -6.96 -24.72
CA ASP A 365 24.00 -6.65 -23.31
C ASP A 365 22.59 -7.08 -22.86
N TYR A 366 21.92 -7.92 -23.66
CA TYR A 366 20.57 -8.43 -23.42
C TYR A 366 19.47 -7.37 -23.45
N SER A 367 19.71 -6.20 -24.03
CA SER A 367 18.68 -5.19 -24.22
C SER A 367 17.94 -5.31 -25.55
N VAL A 368 16.79 -4.65 -25.63
CA VAL A 368 15.99 -4.52 -26.86
C VAL A 368 15.63 -3.06 -27.07
N GLN A 369 15.81 -2.57 -28.29
CA GLN A 369 15.32 -1.26 -28.71
C GLN A 369 13.87 -1.38 -29.20
N ILE A 370 12.97 -0.59 -28.64
CA ILE A 370 11.58 -0.50 -29.06
C ILE A 370 11.23 0.93 -29.42
N SER A 371 10.42 1.12 -30.47
CA SER A 371 9.92 2.43 -30.85
C SER A 371 8.41 2.37 -31.08
N PHE A 372 7.68 3.28 -30.44
CA PHE A 372 6.22 3.34 -30.58
C PHE A 372 5.68 4.76 -30.33
N PHE A 373 4.45 4.99 -30.77
CA PHE A 373 3.75 6.25 -30.54
C PHE A 373 2.98 6.20 -29.22
N ALA A 374 3.22 7.17 -28.36
CA ALA A 374 2.50 7.36 -27.10
C ALA A 374 1.68 8.65 -27.16
N ALA A 375 0.35 8.54 -27.09
CA ALA A 375 -0.52 9.71 -27.08
C ALA A 375 -0.31 10.55 -25.80
N ALA A 376 -0.75 11.81 -25.81
CA ALA A 376 -0.82 12.61 -24.59
C ALA A 376 -1.63 11.86 -23.50
N PHE A 377 -1.17 11.92 -22.25
CA PHE A 377 -1.81 11.25 -21.11
C PHE A 377 -2.09 9.76 -21.32
N SER A 378 -1.15 9.03 -21.91
CA SER A 378 -1.26 7.59 -22.15
C SER A 378 -0.44 6.76 -21.17
N ILE A 379 -0.91 5.53 -20.96
CA ILE A 379 -0.27 4.49 -20.16
C ILE A 379 -0.11 3.28 -21.06
N HIS A 380 1.09 2.73 -21.10
CA HIS A 380 1.45 1.58 -21.90
C HIS A 380 2.04 0.48 -21.03
N SER A 381 1.72 -0.76 -21.37
CA SER A 381 2.33 -1.95 -20.79
C SER A 381 3.11 -2.73 -21.86
N ILE A 382 4.22 -3.33 -21.46
CA ILE A 382 5.02 -4.17 -22.36
C ILE A 382 5.28 -5.47 -21.63
N ILE A 383 4.62 -6.54 -22.07
CA ILE A 383 4.82 -7.88 -21.52
C ILE A 383 6.02 -8.50 -22.23
N ILE A 384 6.96 -9.04 -21.46
CA ILE A 384 8.18 -9.69 -21.98
C ILE A 384 8.10 -11.18 -21.68
N GLU A 385 8.14 -11.98 -22.74
CA GLU A 385 8.05 -13.43 -22.67
C GLU A 385 9.26 -14.11 -23.31
N ARG A 386 9.60 -15.30 -22.81
CA ARG A 386 10.50 -16.21 -23.54
C ARG A 386 9.81 -16.61 -24.85
N PRO A 387 10.52 -16.61 -26.00
CA PRO A 387 9.97 -17.17 -27.22
C PRO A 387 9.56 -18.62 -26.99
N SER A 388 8.40 -19.03 -27.53
CA SER A 388 7.99 -20.42 -27.49
C SER A 388 9.09 -21.28 -28.12
N SER A 389 9.57 -22.31 -27.42
CA SER A 389 10.45 -23.30 -28.05
C SER A 389 9.68 -23.88 -29.23
N SER A 390 10.18 -23.68 -30.45
CA SER A 390 9.69 -24.43 -31.61
C SER A 390 10.01 -25.90 -31.32
N SER A 391 8.96 -26.68 -31.06
CA SER A 391 9.02 -28.14 -30.93
C SER A 391 9.42 -28.80 -32.24
#